data_AF-A0A7S3AS01-F1
#
_entry.id   AF-A0A7S3AS01-F1
#
_cell.length_a   1.000
_cell.length_b   1.000
_cell.length_c   1.000
_cell.angle_alpha   90.00
_cell.angle_beta   90.00
_cell.angle_gamma   90.00
#
_symmetry.space_group_name_H-M   'P 1'
#
loop_
_entity.id
_entity.type
_entity.pdbx_description
1 polymer ?
#
loop_
_entity_poly.entity_id
_entity_poly.type
_entity_poly.pdbx_seq_one_letter_code
_entity_poly.pdbx_strand_id
1 'polypeptide(L)'
;EMHVGHLRSTILGDTICRILEFCGHDVERINHVGDWGTQFGMLIAHLKDVFPDFATKPPPIGDLQGFYKAAKKVFDTDEEFKTRAHQEVVRLQAGDGASRYAWQQICDVSRREFEKVYRRLQVDLNEMGESYYNEYIP
;
A
#
# COMPACT_ATOMS: atom_id res chain seq x y z
N GLU A 1 8.07 -3.05 1.38
CA GLU A 1 9.29 -2.22 1.16
C GLU A 1 9.62 -2.22 -0.32
N MET A 2 10.08 -1.09 -0.85
CA MET A 2 10.51 -1.01 -2.24
C MET A 2 11.93 -1.59 -2.40
N HIS A 3 12.04 -2.83 -2.88
CA HIS A 3 13.33 -3.45 -3.19
C HIS A 3 13.92 -3.04 -4.56
N VAL A 4 15.17 -3.43 -4.83
CA VAL A 4 15.92 -3.14 -6.07
C VAL A 4 15.20 -3.51 -7.37
N GLY A 5 14.36 -4.55 -7.35
CA GLY A 5 13.51 -4.91 -8.50
C GLY A 5 12.54 -3.79 -8.91
N HIS A 6 11.89 -3.11 -7.95
CA HIS A 6 11.01 -1.97 -8.21
C HIS A 6 11.80 -0.77 -8.73
N LEU A 7 13.01 -0.54 -8.17
CA LEU A 7 13.88 0.55 -8.60
C LEU A 7 14.28 0.39 -10.08
N ARG A 8 14.63 -0.84 -10.50
CA ARG A 8 14.91 -1.15 -11.90
C ARG A 8 13.71 -0.81 -12.79
N SER A 9 12.50 -1.24 -12.40
CA SER A 9 11.28 -0.95 -13.15
C SER A 9 11.00 0.55 -13.23
N THR A 10 11.23 1.28 -12.13
CA THR A 10 11.03 2.73 -12.04
C THR A 10 11.93 3.47 -13.03
N ILE A 11 13.23 3.16 -13.03
CA ILE A 11 14.21 3.84 -13.90
C ILE A 11 13.97 3.52 -15.37
N LEU A 12 13.77 2.23 -15.70
CA LEU A 12 13.52 1.82 -17.08
C LEU A 12 12.20 2.36 -17.61
N GLY A 13 11.14 2.31 -16.79
CA GLY A 13 9.83 2.87 -17.14
C GLY A 13 9.89 4.36 -17.40
N ASP A 14 10.51 5.14 -16.50
CA ASP A 14 10.69 6.58 -16.68
C ASP A 14 11.50 6.92 -17.94
N THR A 15 12.56 6.16 -18.21
CA THR A 15 13.39 6.32 -19.42
C THR A 15 12.56 6.11 -20.69
N ILE A 16 11.76 5.04 -20.73
CA ILE A 16 10.90 4.73 -21.88
C ILE A 16 9.85 5.84 -22.07
N CYS A 17 9.20 6.29 -20.99
CA CYS A 17 8.20 7.35 -21.05
C CYS A 17 8.80 8.64 -21.61
N ARG A 18 9.98 9.05 -21.15
CA ARG A 18 10.69 10.24 -21.67
C ARG A 18 11.03 10.12 -23.15
N ILE A 19 11.45 8.94 -23.61
CA ILE A 19 11.74 8.69 -25.03
C ILE A 19 10.46 8.83 -25.86
N LEU A 20 9.35 8.26 -25.40
CA LEU A 20 8.05 8.35 -26.09
C LEU A 20 7.53 9.79 -26.15
N GLU A 21 7.63 10.53 -25.04
CA GLU A 21 7.30 11.96 -24.97
C GLU A 21 8.17 12.79 -25.92
N PHE A 22 9.48 12.51 -25.96
CA PHE A 22 10.40 13.17 -26.90
C PHE A 22 10.04 12.91 -28.36
N CYS A 23 9.53 11.71 -28.67
CA CYS A 23 9.01 11.35 -30.00
C CYS A 23 7.63 11.98 -30.32
N GLY A 24 7.02 12.71 -29.38
CA GLY A 24 5.74 13.40 -29.57
C GLY A 24 4.50 12.56 -29.26
N HIS A 25 4.64 11.44 -28.54
CA HIS A 25 3.50 10.68 -28.04
C HIS A 25 2.90 11.33 -26.79
N ASP A 26 1.59 11.15 -26.62
CA ASP A 26 0.90 11.42 -25.35
C ASP A 26 1.10 10.20 -24.42
N VAL A 27 1.63 10.44 -23.21
CA VAL A 27 2.11 9.37 -22.32
C VAL A 27 1.55 9.55 -20.92
N GLU A 28 0.75 8.58 -20.49
CA GLU A 28 0.25 8.46 -19.13
C GLU A 28 1.14 7.50 -18.32
N ARG A 29 1.69 7.98 -17.20
CA ARG A 29 2.70 7.28 -16.41
C ARG A 29 2.07 6.65 -15.17
N ILE A 30 1.79 5.35 -15.21
CA ILE A 30 0.98 4.71 -14.18
C ILE A 30 1.84 3.93 -13.18
N ASN A 31 1.69 4.24 -11.89
CA ASN A 31 2.21 3.45 -10.79
C ASN A 31 1.15 2.47 -10.29
N HIS A 32 1.25 1.22 -10.74
CA HIS A 32 0.33 0.15 -10.36
C HIS A 32 0.76 -0.51 -9.05
N VAL A 33 0.47 0.16 -7.95
CA VAL A 33 0.84 -0.29 -6.60
C VAL A 33 -0.04 -1.45 -6.12
N GLY A 34 0.57 -2.40 -5.41
CA GLY A 34 -0.13 -3.49 -4.72
C GLY A 34 -0.77 -3.02 -3.41
N ASP A 35 -1.72 -2.10 -3.50
CA ASP A 35 -2.46 -1.51 -2.38
C ASP A 35 -3.74 -2.28 -2.03
N TRP A 36 -3.96 -3.44 -2.64
CA TRP A 36 -5.08 -4.32 -2.35
C TRP A 36 -4.58 -5.75 -2.13
N GLY A 37 -5.24 -6.52 -1.25
CA GLY A 37 -4.86 -7.91 -1.01
C GLY A 37 -4.96 -8.38 0.44
N THR A 38 -4.77 -9.69 0.64
CA THR A 38 -4.98 -10.36 1.93
C THR A 38 -3.96 -9.93 3.00
N GLN A 39 -2.80 -9.44 2.60
CA GLN A 39 -1.78 -8.89 3.48
C GLN A 39 -2.30 -7.70 4.30
N PHE A 40 -3.27 -6.94 3.79
CA PHE A 40 -3.86 -5.82 4.54
C PHE A 40 -4.71 -6.28 5.71
N GLY A 41 -5.28 -7.49 5.67
CA GLY A 41 -6.06 -8.04 6.77
C GLY A 41 -5.27 -8.12 8.08
N MET A 42 -4.05 -8.67 8.02
CA MET A 42 -3.19 -8.75 9.20
C MET A 42 -2.69 -7.37 9.65
N LEU A 43 -2.42 -6.47 8.72
CA LEU A 43 -1.95 -5.12 9.07
C LEU A 43 -3.05 -4.31 9.75
N ILE A 44 -4.28 -4.40 9.26
CA ILE A 44 -5.45 -3.74 9.85
C ILE A 44 -5.77 -4.33 11.22
N ALA A 45 -5.79 -5.66 11.35
CA ALA A 45 -6.02 -6.32 12.64
C ALA A 45 -4.94 -5.89 13.66
N HIS A 46 -3.68 -5.90 13.26
CA HIS A 46 -2.58 -5.47 14.11
C HIS A 46 -2.67 -3.99 14.49
N LEU A 47 -3.07 -3.13 13.55
CA LEU A 47 -3.25 -1.69 13.78
C LEU A 47 -4.33 -1.44 14.83
N LYS A 48 -5.45 -2.16 14.75
CA LYS A 48 -6.55 -2.06 15.72
C LYS A 48 -6.12 -2.51 17.12
N ASP A 49 -5.24 -3.51 17.23
CA ASP A 49 -4.73 -3.98 18.52
C ASP A 49 -3.72 -3.01 19.14
N VAL A 50 -2.78 -2.49 18.34
CA VAL A 50 -1.70 -1.62 18.82
C VAL A 50 -2.19 -0.19 19.05
N PHE A 51 -3.15 0.27 18.25
CA PHE A 51 -3.71 1.62 18.31
C PHE A 51 -5.25 1.57 18.36
N PRO A 52 -5.85 1.24 19.52
CA PRO A 52 -7.30 1.18 19.65
C PRO A 52 -8.03 2.50 19.35
N ASP A 53 -7.32 3.63 19.50
CA ASP A 53 -7.83 4.98 19.23
C ASP A 53 -7.50 5.51 17.82
N PHE A 54 -7.07 4.63 16.89
CA PHE A 54 -6.66 5.00 15.52
C PHE A 54 -7.70 5.86 14.78
N ALA A 55 -8.99 5.63 15.04
CA ALA A 55 -10.09 6.38 14.43
C ALA A 55 -10.10 7.87 14.82
N THR A 56 -9.52 8.23 15.98
CA THR A 56 -9.46 9.61 16.48
C THR A 56 -8.06 10.20 16.42
N LYS A 57 -7.02 9.36 16.41
CA LYS A 57 -5.62 9.77 16.33
C LYS A 57 -4.91 8.96 15.25
N PRO A 58 -4.33 9.63 14.23
CA PRO A 58 -3.53 8.95 13.23
C PRO A 58 -2.42 8.11 13.90
N PRO A 59 -2.29 6.82 13.58
CA PRO A 59 -1.32 5.96 14.22
C PRO A 59 0.11 6.38 13.81
N PRO A 60 1.07 6.48 14.75
CA PRO A 60 2.44 6.91 14.47
C PRO A 60 3.26 5.77 13.84
N ILE A 61 2.83 5.25 12.69
CA ILE A 61 3.54 4.20 11.97
C ILE A 61 4.70 4.86 11.21
N GLY A 62 5.87 4.95 11.85
CA GLY A 62 7.09 5.44 11.22
C GLY A 62 7.81 4.37 10.39
N ASP A 63 7.95 3.16 10.95
CA ASP A 63 8.57 2.01 10.29
C ASP A 63 7.52 0.98 9.88
N LEU A 64 7.07 1.08 8.63
CA LEU A 64 6.09 0.14 8.07
C LEU A 64 6.68 -1.29 7.94
N GLN A 65 7.99 -1.44 7.77
CA GLN A 65 8.63 -2.75 7.64
C GLN A 65 8.64 -3.47 8.98
N GLY A 66 9.00 -2.78 10.05
CA GLY A 66 8.92 -3.27 11.42
C GLY A 66 7.48 -3.61 11.82
N PHE A 67 6.52 -2.73 11.48
CA PHE A 67 5.10 -2.97 11.71
C PHE A 67 4.58 -4.22 10.98
N TYR A 68 4.96 -4.40 9.71
CA TYR A 68 4.62 -5.61 8.94
C TYR A 68 5.22 -6.87 9.57
N LYS A 69 6.49 -6.85 9.98
CA LYS A 69 7.15 -8.00 10.63
C LYS A 69 6.48 -8.36 11.95
N ALA A 70 6.06 -7.37 12.74
CA ALA A 70 5.33 -7.58 13.98
C ALA A 70 3.95 -8.22 13.72
N ALA A 71 3.17 -7.66 12.79
CA ALA A 71 1.87 -8.23 12.38
C ALA A 71 2.03 -9.67 11.87
N LYS A 72 3.03 -9.93 11.02
CA LYS A 72 3.31 -11.25 10.47
C LYS A 72 3.69 -12.26 11.55
N LYS A 73 4.50 -11.86 12.52
CA LYS A 73 4.86 -12.71 13.66
C LYS A 73 3.62 -13.16 14.43
N VAL A 74 2.71 -12.24 14.76
CA VAL A 74 1.46 -12.58 15.46
C VAL A 74 0.58 -13.48 14.58
N PHE A 75 0.46 -13.16 13.29
CA PHE A 75 -0.30 -13.95 12.32
C PHE A 75 0.17 -15.40 12.21
N ASP A 76 1.47 -15.65 12.31
CA ASP A 76 2.03 -17.01 12.20
C ASP A 76 1.93 -17.80 13.52
N THR A 77 1.71 -17.13 14.66
CA THR A 77 1.72 -17.78 16.00
C THR A 77 0.35 -17.84 16.69
N ASP A 78 -0.60 -17.02 16.27
CA ASP A 78 -1.91 -16.85 16.93
C ASP A 78 -3.05 -17.11 15.93
N GLU A 79 -3.76 -18.23 16.11
CA GLU A 79 -4.88 -18.64 15.25
C GLU A 79 -6.13 -17.76 15.44
N GLU A 80 -6.34 -17.16 16.61
CA GLU A 80 -7.42 -16.18 16.81
C GLU A 80 -7.10 -14.89 16.04
N PHE A 81 -5.86 -14.41 16.13
CA PHE A 81 -5.42 -13.26 15.33
C PHE A 81 -5.55 -13.52 13.83
N LYS A 82 -5.17 -14.72 13.36
CA LYS A 82 -5.29 -15.11 11.95
C LYS A 82 -6.74 -15.10 11.48
N THR A 83 -7.66 -15.58 12.30
CA THR A 83 -9.11 -15.51 12.03
C THR A 83 -9.57 -14.06 11.92
N ARG A 84 -9.15 -13.18 12.84
CA ARG A 84 -9.46 -11.74 12.78
C ARG A 84 -8.87 -11.07 11.55
N ALA A 85 -7.63 -11.38 11.19
CA ALA A 85 -6.97 -10.86 9.99
C ALA A 85 -7.76 -11.23 8.71
N HIS A 86 -8.24 -12.47 8.59
CA HIS A 86 -9.09 -12.86 7.47
C HIS A 86 -10.43 -12.10 7.46
N GLN A 87 -11.06 -11.92 8.62
CA GLN A 87 -12.29 -11.13 8.73
C GLN A 87 -12.07 -9.66 8.34
N GLU A 88 -10.91 -9.09 8.67
CA GLU A 88 -10.55 -7.72 8.29
C GLU A 88 -10.39 -7.54 6.78
N VAL A 89 -9.91 -8.56 6.05
CA VAL A 89 -9.93 -8.53 4.57
C VAL A 89 -11.36 -8.42 4.05
N VAL A 90 -12.26 -9.26 4.57
CA VAL A 90 -13.67 -9.27 4.14
C VAL A 90 -14.33 -7.93 4.46
N ARG A 91 -14.08 -7.36 5.65
CA ARG A 91 -14.59 -6.03 6.02
C ARG A 91 -14.07 -4.94 5.10
N LEU A 92 -12.76 -4.95 4.80
CA LEU A 92 -12.16 -4.00 3.87
C LEU A 92 -12.81 -4.07 2.48
N GLN A 93 -13.01 -5.28 1.96
CA GLN A 93 -13.65 -5.51 0.65
C GLN A 93 -15.13 -5.15 0.66
N ALA A 94 -15.83 -5.35 1.78
CA ALA A 94 -17.22 -4.94 1.95
C ALA A 94 -17.40 -3.42 2.14
N GLY A 95 -16.31 -2.65 2.16
CA GLY A 95 -16.36 -1.19 2.30
C GLY A 95 -16.58 -0.71 3.74
N ASP A 96 -16.26 -1.52 4.76
CA ASP A 96 -16.35 -1.10 6.16
C ASP A 96 -15.51 0.16 6.41
N GLY A 97 -16.14 1.20 6.98
CA GLY A 97 -15.50 2.50 7.15
C GLY A 97 -14.27 2.47 8.06
N ALA A 98 -14.28 1.66 9.13
CA ALA A 98 -13.17 1.57 10.06
C ALA A 98 -11.97 0.83 9.43
N SER A 99 -12.23 -0.27 8.71
CA SER A 99 -11.19 -1.02 8.00
C SER A 99 -10.62 -0.25 6.81
N ARG A 100 -11.46 0.48 6.05
CA ARG A 100 -11.02 1.40 4.98
C ARG A 100 -10.15 2.53 5.53
N TYR A 101 -10.54 3.12 6.66
CA TYR A 101 -9.74 4.17 7.28
C TYR A 101 -8.38 3.65 7.75
N ALA A 102 -8.33 2.48 8.41
CA ALA A 102 -7.08 1.84 8.79
C ALA A 102 -6.17 1.53 7.58
N TRP A 103 -6.75 0.97 6.53
CA TRP A 103 -6.07 0.71 5.24
C TRP A 103 -5.47 2.00 4.67
N GLN A 104 -6.25 3.08 4.63
CA GLN A 104 -5.79 4.37 4.10
C GLN A 104 -4.56 4.89 4.86
N GLN A 105 -4.57 4.81 6.19
CA GLN A 105 -3.41 5.23 7.01
C GLN A 105 -2.15 4.40 6.69
N ILE A 106 -2.30 3.09 6.49
CA ILE A 106 -1.19 2.21 6.11
C ILE A 106 -0.64 2.59 4.74
N CYS A 107 -1.51 2.79 3.75
CA CYS A 107 -1.13 3.19 2.39
C CYS A 107 -0.42 4.55 2.39
N ASP A 108 -0.93 5.53 3.13
CA ASP A 108 -0.36 6.89 3.19
C ASP A 108 1.07 6.90 3.75
N VAL A 109 1.35 6.06 4.74
CA VAL A 109 2.72 5.89 5.26
C VAL A 109 3.63 5.32 4.17
N SER A 110 3.18 4.29 3.44
CA SER A 110 3.95 3.70 2.35
C SER A 110 4.21 4.71 1.22
N ARG A 111 3.20 5.50 0.85
CA ARG A 111 3.30 6.54 -0.19
C ARG A 111 4.35 7.59 0.16
N ARG A 112 4.35 8.08 1.40
CA ARG A 112 5.34 9.07 1.86
C ARG A 112 6.77 8.55 1.74
N GLU A 113 7.00 7.27 1.97
CA GLU A 113 8.33 6.68 1.80
C GLU A 113 8.72 6.51 0.33
N PHE A 114 7.79 6.07 -0.53
CA PHE A 114 8.04 5.94 -1.96
C PHE A 114 8.28 7.30 -2.64
N GLU A 115 7.53 8.32 -2.25
CA GLU A 115 7.64 9.69 -2.74
C GLU A 115 9.05 10.28 -2.51
N LYS A 116 9.71 9.95 -1.39
CA LYS A 116 11.10 10.36 -1.16
C LYS A 116 12.04 9.83 -2.25
N VAL A 117 11.79 8.60 -2.72
CA VAL A 117 12.61 7.97 -3.75
C VAL A 117 12.26 8.54 -5.13
N TYR A 118 10.97 8.67 -5.46
CA TYR A 118 10.53 9.25 -6.73
C TYR A 118 11.07 10.67 -6.90
N ARG A 119 10.98 11.50 -5.86
CA ARG A 119 11.57 12.85 -5.86
C ARG A 119 13.08 12.85 -6.07
N ARG A 120 13.80 11.93 -5.42
CA ARG A 120 15.27 11.82 -5.59
C ARG A 120 15.64 11.43 -7.02
N LEU A 121 14.83 10.61 -7.67
CA LEU A 121 15.05 10.15 -9.04
C LEU A 121 14.44 11.10 -10.09
N GLN A 122 13.70 12.12 -9.66
CA GLN A 122 12.94 13.03 -10.53
C GLN A 122 11.96 12.28 -11.44
N VAL A 123 11.29 11.28 -10.86
CA VAL A 123 10.29 10.46 -11.54
C VAL A 123 8.91 10.94 -11.10
N ASP A 124 8.04 11.22 -12.07
CA ASP A 124 6.65 11.59 -11.84
C ASP A 124 5.74 10.44 -12.29
N LEU A 125 4.80 10.04 -11.45
CA LEU A 125 3.92 8.90 -11.67
C LEU A 125 2.53 9.19 -11.09
N ASN A 126 1.51 8.84 -11.84
CA ASN A 126 0.13 8.81 -11.36
C ASN A 126 -0.14 7.45 -10.68
N GLU A 127 -0.50 7.46 -9.40
CA GLU A 127 -0.84 6.24 -8.66
C GLU A 127 -2.22 5.71 -9.06
N MET A 128 -2.25 4.53 -9.68
CA MET A 128 -3.47 3.74 -9.90
C MET A 128 -3.21 2.30 -9.47
N GLY A 129 -3.32 2.10 -8.14
CA GLY A 129 -3.13 0.80 -7.52
C GLY A 129 -4.20 -0.23 -7.89
N GLU A 130 -4.00 -1.46 -7.44
CA GLU A 130 -4.99 -2.54 -7.56
C GLU A 130 -6.37 -2.12 -7.03
N SER A 131 -6.41 -1.31 -5.96
CA SER A 131 -7.66 -0.88 -5.34
C SER A 131 -8.54 0.00 -6.22
N TYR A 132 -7.96 0.70 -7.21
CA TYR A 132 -8.67 1.52 -8.20
C TYR A 132 -9.64 0.66 -9.03
N TYR A 133 -9.27 -0.60 -9.29
CA TYR A 133 -10.01 -1.47 -10.19
C TYR A 133 -11.14 -2.24 -9.49
N ASN A 134 -11.32 -2.10 -8.19
CA ASN A 134 -12.31 -2.87 -7.41
C ASN A 134 -13.74 -2.77 -7.92
N GLU A 135 -14.15 -1.59 -8.42
CA GLU A 135 -15.51 -1.40 -8.95
C GLU A 135 -15.70 -2.03 -10.34
N TYR A 136 -14.61 -2.40 -11.00
CA TYR A 136 -14.60 -2.95 -12.36
C TYR A 136 -14.38 -4.47 -12.38
N ILE A 137 -14.00 -5.07 -11.24
CA ILE A 137 -13.77 -6.50 -11.10
C ILE A 137 -15.02 -7.13 -10.45
N PRO A 138 -15.68 -8.10 -11.12
CA PRO A 138 -16.92 -8.72 -10.65
C PRO A 138 -16.76 -9.62 -9.42
#